data_AF-A0A5K1FW51-F1
#
_entry.id   AF-A0A5K1FW51-F1
#
_cell.length_a   1.000
_cell.length_b   1.000
_cell.length_c   1.000
_cell.angle_alpha   90.00
_cell.angle_beta   90.00
_cell.angle_gamma   90.00
#
_symmetry.space_group_name_H-M   'P 1'
#
loop_
_entity.id
_entity.type
_entity.pdbx_description
1 polymer ?
#
loop_
_entity_poly.entity_id
_entity_poly.type
_entity_poly.pdbx_seq_one_letter_code
_entity_poly.pdbx_strand_id
1 'polypeptide(L)'
;DPEKHVFHIVTDTVNYAAMKMWFLANPPGDAAVQVQNLDEFTWLNASYSPVLMQLGSPSMKDYYFRGHPTNIDTDLKYRNPKYISILNHLRFYLPEIFPKLHKVLFLDDDVVVQKDLTPLWSIDLQGKINGAVETCQESFHRFDKYLNFSNPLIAKNFDPQACGWAYGMNIFDLKQWRKHNVTELYHSWQKL
;
A
#
# COMPACT_ATOMS: atom_id res chain seq x y z
N ASP A 1 -6.41 21.89 -12.36
CA ASP A 1 -5.25 22.68 -12.83
C ASP A 1 -4.05 21.74 -12.89
N PRO A 2 -3.86 21.05 -14.04
CA PRO A 2 -2.90 19.95 -14.17
C PRO A 2 -1.48 20.31 -13.73
N GLU A 3 -1.07 21.56 -13.98
CA GLU A 3 0.25 22.10 -13.60
C GLU A 3 0.50 22.09 -12.08
N LYS A 4 -0.56 22.05 -11.27
CA LYS A 4 -0.48 21.98 -9.80
C LYS A 4 -0.34 20.56 -9.27
N HIS A 5 -0.35 19.54 -10.14
CA HIS A 5 -0.30 18.14 -9.75
C HIS A 5 0.98 17.47 -10.22
N VAL A 6 1.52 16.62 -9.35
CA VAL A 6 2.63 15.72 -9.69
C VAL A 6 2.14 14.29 -9.50
N PHE A 7 2.20 13.50 -10.57
CA PHE A 7 1.96 12.06 -10.51
C PHE A 7 3.25 11.37 -10.13
N HIS A 8 3.27 10.76 -8.96
CA HIS A 8 4.39 9.93 -8.52
C HIS A 8 4.07 8.46 -8.78
N ILE A 9 4.88 7.83 -9.62
CA ILE A 9 4.73 6.42 -10.01
C ILE A 9 5.94 5.68 -9.49
N VAL A 10 5.70 4.64 -8.69
CA VAL A 10 6.76 3.75 -8.22
C VAL A 10 6.62 2.42 -8.94
N THR A 11 7.70 1.94 -9.52
CA THR A 11 7.72 0.69 -10.28
C THR A 11 9.01 -0.09 -10.03
N ASP A 12 9.06 -1.34 -10.44
CA ASP A 12 10.26 -2.17 -10.35
C ASP A 12 11.30 -1.83 -11.44
N THR A 13 12.51 -2.35 -11.28
CA THR A 13 13.61 -2.13 -12.24
C THR A 13 13.30 -2.60 -13.66
N VAL A 14 12.51 -3.67 -13.82
CA VAL A 14 12.19 -4.23 -15.13
C VAL A 14 11.29 -3.28 -15.92
N ASN A 15 10.33 -2.67 -15.24
CA ASN A 15 9.34 -1.77 -15.83
C ASN A 15 9.79 -0.30 -15.86
N TYR A 16 10.78 0.09 -15.06
CA TYR A 16 11.22 1.48 -14.89
C TYR A 16 11.49 2.23 -16.20
N ALA A 17 12.32 1.67 -17.07
CA ALA A 17 12.70 2.32 -18.33
C ALA A 17 11.51 2.47 -19.27
N ALA A 18 10.70 1.41 -19.41
CA ALA A 18 9.51 1.41 -20.26
C ALA A 18 8.48 2.44 -19.77
N MET A 19 8.19 2.45 -18.46
CA MET A 19 7.25 3.37 -17.84
C MET A 19 7.68 4.83 -18.03
N LYS A 20 8.96 5.12 -17.75
CA LYS A 20 9.53 6.46 -17.94
C LYS A 20 9.40 6.94 -19.38
N MET A 21 9.75 6.09 -20.35
CA MET A 21 9.62 6.43 -21.77
C MET A 21 8.16 6.59 -22.22
N TRP A 22 7.24 5.77 -21.68
CA TRP A 22 5.82 5.85 -22.01
C TRP A 22 5.23 7.20 -21.60
N PHE A 23 5.49 7.68 -20.38
CA PHE A 23 4.98 8.98 -19.91
C PHE A 23 5.68 10.18 -20.58
N LEU A 24 6.93 10.02 -21.02
CA LEU A 24 7.59 11.03 -21.86
C LEU A 24 6.94 11.15 -23.24
N ALA A 25 6.52 10.03 -23.83
CA ALA A 25 5.85 10.00 -25.11
C ALA A 25 4.34 10.34 -25.02
N ASN A 26 3.73 10.12 -23.85
CA ASN A 26 2.29 10.30 -23.60
C ASN A 26 2.07 11.14 -22.33
N PRO A 27 2.46 12.43 -22.32
CA PRO A 27 2.29 13.27 -21.14
C PRO A 27 0.78 13.49 -20.85
N PRO A 28 0.33 13.32 -19.59
CA PRO A 28 -1.07 13.52 -19.21
C PRO A 28 -1.38 15.02 -19.07
N GLY A 29 -1.51 15.71 -20.21
CA GLY A 29 -1.62 17.17 -20.25
C GLY A 29 -0.35 17.82 -19.71
N ASP A 30 -0.50 18.89 -18.93
CA ASP A 30 0.62 19.66 -18.37
C ASP A 30 1.07 19.18 -16.99
N ALA A 31 0.56 18.04 -16.51
CA ALA A 31 0.94 17.50 -15.22
C ALA A 31 2.36 16.91 -15.25
N ALA A 32 3.13 17.17 -14.18
CA ALA A 32 4.44 16.57 -14.03
C ALA A 32 4.30 15.09 -13.64
N VAL A 33 5.08 14.22 -14.29
CA VAL A 33 5.14 12.79 -13.94
C VAL A 33 6.54 12.46 -13.44
N GLN A 34 6.61 11.90 -12.23
CA GLN A 34 7.84 11.38 -11.65
C GLN A 34 7.74 9.86 -11.54
N VAL A 35 8.49 9.15 -12.38
CA VAL A 35 8.68 7.71 -12.26
C VAL A 35 9.91 7.43 -11.39
N GLN A 36 9.73 6.62 -10.34
CA GLN A 36 10.77 6.19 -9.41
C GLN A 36 10.96 4.68 -9.48
N ASN A 37 12.20 4.24 -9.39
CA ASN A 37 12.54 2.83 -9.30
C ASN A 37 12.59 2.42 -7.82
N LEU A 38 11.91 1.34 -7.48
CA LEU A 38 11.96 0.72 -6.16
C LEU A 38 13.39 0.46 -5.67
N ASP A 39 14.29 0.00 -6.55
CA ASP A 39 15.65 -0.37 -6.17
C ASP A 39 16.51 0.85 -5.77
N GLU A 40 16.06 2.07 -6.06
CA GLU A 40 16.70 3.31 -5.62
C GLU A 40 16.34 3.67 -4.16
N PHE A 41 15.39 2.98 -3.54
CA PHE A 41 14.99 3.20 -2.14
C PHE A 41 15.99 2.54 -1.19
N THR A 42 17.11 3.21 -0.93
CA THR A 42 18.20 2.71 -0.06
C THR A 42 17.75 2.40 1.38
N TRP A 43 16.70 3.07 1.87
CA TRP A 43 16.10 2.82 3.19
C TRP A 43 15.26 1.53 3.22
N LEU A 44 14.78 1.04 2.08
CA LEU A 44 13.91 -0.12 2.00
C LEU A 44 14.76 -1.39 1.86
N ASN A 45 15.10 -1.99 2.99
CA ASN A 45 15.90 -3.21 3.06
C ASN A 45 15.36 -4.18 4.12
N ALA A 46 15.93 -5.39 4.19
CA ALA A 46 15.50 -6.44 5.11
C ALA A 46 15.71 -6.10 6.59
N SER A 47 16.57 -5.13 6.93
CA SER A 47 16.73 -4.67 8.31
C SER A 47 15.62 -3.70 8.73
N TYR A 48 15.01 -2.99 7.77
CA TYR A 48 13.93 -2.04 8.03
C TYR A 48 12.54 -2.65 7.82
N SER A 49 12.33 -3.39 6.73
CA SER A 49 11.03 -3.92 6.34
C SER A 49 10.87 -5.38 6.75
N PRO A 50 9.92 -5.72 7.64
CA PRO A 50 9.65 -7.11 8.03
C PRO A 50 9.22 -7.96 6.83
N VAL A 51 8.52 -7.36 5.87
CA VAL A 51 8.13 -8.05 4.63
C VAL A 51 9.37 -8.43 3.84
N LEU A 52 10.29 -7.50 3.55
CA LEU A 52 11.51 -7.84 2.82
C LEU A 52 12.38 -8.88 3.55
N MET A 53 12.43 -8.81 4.89
CA MET A 53 13.08 -9.83 5.70
C MET A 53 12.46 -11.22 5.46
N GLN A 54 11.13 -11.32 5.48
CA GLN A 54 10.40 -12.56 5.23
C GLN A 54 10.59 -13.06 3.79
N LEU A 55 10.50 -12.17 2.79
CA LEU A 55 10.72 -12.52 1.38
C LEU A 55 12.15 -13.00 1.10
N GLY A 56 13.12 -12.51 1.88
CA GLY A 56 14.51 -12.96 1.81
C GLY A 56 14.77 -14.35 2.40
N SER A 57 13.81 -14.91 3.16
CA SER A 57 13.99 -16.19 3.87
C SER A 57 14.16 -17.39 2.92
N PRO A 58 14.96 -18.41 3.30
CA PRO A 58 15.12 -19.61 2.48
C PRO A 58 13.81 -20.33 2.19
N SER A 59 12.90 -20.37 3.16
CA SER A 59 11.57 -20.97 3.01
C SER A 59 10.71 -20.25 1.97
N MET A 60 10.71 -18.91 1.96
CA MET A 60 9.99 -18.14 0.96
C MET A 60 10.63 -18.27 -0.42
N LYS A 61 11.96 -18.23 -0.51
CA LYS A 61 12.67 -18.49 -1.78
C LYS A 61 12.35 -19.87 -2.33
N ASP A 62 12.35 -20.89 -1.48
CA ASP A 62 12.01 -22.26 -1.89
C ASP A 62 10.54 -22.38 -2.34
N TYR A 63 9.60 -21.73 -1.65
CA TYR A 63 8.21 -21.66 -2.09
C TYR A 63 8.07 -21.04 -3.49
N TYR A 64 8.75 -19.91 -3.71
CA TYR A 64 8.71 -19.18 -4.99
C TYR A 64 9.38 -19.90 -6.15
N PHE A 65 10.54 -20.50 -5.92
CA PHE A 65 11.37 -21.06 -6.98
C PHE A 65 11.23 -22.58 -7.16
N ARG A 66 10.73 -23.32 -6.15
CA ARG A 66 10.63 -24.79 -6.20
C ARG A 66 9.20 -25.33 -6.24
N GLY A 67 8.18 -24.50 -6.06
CA GLY A 67 6.77 -24.84 -6.34
C GLY A 67 6.15 -25.97 -5.51
N HIS A 68 6.86 -26.54 -4.52
CA HIS A 68 6.35 -27.62 -3.67
C HIS A 68 6.73 -27.35 -2.20
N PRO A 69 5.77 -26.95 -1.35
CA PRO A 69 6.02 -26.81 0.09
C PRO A 69 6.09 -28.20 0.71
N THR A 70 7.26 -28.60 1.21
CA THR A 70 7.45 -29.89 1.89
C THR A 70 6.87 -29.92 3.30
N ASN A 71 6.40 -28.79 3.84
CA ASN A 71 5.71 -28.71 5.13
C ASN A 71 4.50 -27.76 5.03
N ILE A 72 3.31 -28.31 5.28
CA ILE A 72 1.99 -27.65 5.17
C ILE A 72 1.68 -26.85 6.46
N ASP A 73 2.67 -26.14 7.01
CA ASP A 73 2.51 -25.31 8.22
C ASP A 73 2.87 -23.83 7.98
N THR A 74 3.13 -23.45 6.72
CA THR A 74 3.33 -22.04 6.38
C THR A 74 1.98 -21.33 6.33
N ASP A 75 1.79 -20.45 7.30
CA ASP A 75 0.71 -19.48 7.47
C ASP A 75 -0.02 -19.12 6.15
N LEU A 76 -1.34 -19.32 6.13
CA LEU A 76 -2.22 -19.19 4.96
C LEU A 76 -2.09 -17.83 4.23
N LYS A 77 -1.59 -16.82 4.94
CA LYS A 77 -1.35 -15.43 4.48
C LYS A 77 -0.47 -15.34 3.22
N TYR A 78 0.41 -16.32 2.96
CA TYR A 78 1.43 -16.23 1.91
C TYR A 78 1.19 -17.15 0.69
N ARG A 79 0.00 -17.75 0.55
CA ARG A 79 -0.31 -18.62 -0.60
C ARG A 79 -0.58 -17.87 -1.91
N ASN A 80 -0.97 -16.60 -1.86
CA ASN A 80 -1.28 -15.82 -3.06
C ASN A 80 -0.10 -14.88 -3.43
N PRO A 81 0.49 -15.04 -4.63
CA PRO A 81 1.64 -14.24 -5.08
C PRO A 81 1.43 -12.72 -5.02
N LYS A 82 0.18 -12.24 -5.10
CA LYS A 82 -0.14 -10.82 -4.94
C LYS A 82 0.21 -10.27 -3.56
N TYR A 83 0.15 -11.08 -2.49
CA TYR A 83 0.49 -10.65 -1.12
C TYR A 83 2.00 -10.63 -0.83
N ILE A 84 2.82 -10.92 -1.83
CA ILE A 84 4.28 -10.95 -1.72
C ILE A 84 4.92 -9.86 -2.58
N SER A 85 4.18 -9.27 -3.51
CA SER A 85 4.70 -8.11 -4.24
C SER A 85 5.02 -6.99 -3.26
N ILE A 86 6.31 -6.67 -3.13
CA ILE A 86 6.77 -5.55 -2.30
C ILE A 86 6.12 -4.23 -2.73
N LEU A 87 5.79 -4.06 -4.02
CA LEU A 87 5.06 -2.90 -4.54
C LEU A 87 3.70 -2.73 -3.83
N ASN A 88 3.00 -3.83 -3.50
CA ASN A 88 1.76 -3.78 -2.73
C ASN A 88 1.98 -3.34 -1.28
N HIS A 89 3.18 -3.52 -0.73
CA HIS A 89 3.49 -3.12 0.63
C HIS A 89 3.98 -1.68 0.74
N LEU A 90 4.45 -1.08 -0.36
CA LEU A 90 4.89 0.33 -0.40
C LEU A 90 3.84 1.32 0.05
N ARG A 91 2.55 0.97 -0.07
CA ARG A 91 1.44 1.78 0.44
C ARG A 91 1.56 2.11 1.94
N PHE A 92 2.24 1.26 2.71
CA PHE A 92 2.49 1.49 4.13
C PHE A 92 3.75 2.33 4.42
N TYR A 93 4.50 2.70 3.38
CA TYR A 93 5.73 3.48 3.47
C TYR A 93 5.61 4.83 2.76
N LEU A 94 4.38 5.33 2.53
CA LEU A 94 4.14 6.60 1.86
C LEU A 94 4.90 7.78 2.51
N PRO A 95 5.00 7.90 3.86
CA PRO A 95 5.81 8.94 4.47
C PRO A 95 7.32 8.82 4.22
N GLU A 96 7.84 7.59 4.06
CA GLU A 96 9.26 7.32 3.78
C GLU A 96 9.59 7.61 2.32
N ILE A 97 8.68 7.26 1.41
CA ILE A 97 8.80 7.58 -0.03
C ILE A 97 8.68 9.10 -0.24
N PHE A 98 7.76 9.75 0.47
CA PHE A 98 7.45 11.18 0.31
C PHE A 98 7.55 11.98 1.63
N PRO A 99 8.77 12.13 2.19
CA PRO A 99 8.96 12.71 3.52
C PRO A 99 8.57 14.19 3.60
N LYS A 100 8.65 14.90 2.47
CA LYS A 100 8.32 16.33 2.38
C LYS A 100 6.84 16.60 2.12
N LEU A 101 6.06 15.58 1.76
CA LEU A 101 4.64 15.74 1.49
C LEU A 101 3.82 15.67 2.78
N HIS A 102 2.75 16.46 2.83
CA HIS A 102 1.83 16.52 3.96
C HIS A 102 0.57 15.70 3.74
N LYS A 103 0.12 15.59 2.49
CA LYS A 103 -1.08 14.88 2.10
C LYS A 103 -0.82 14.24 0.73
N VAL A 104 -1.35 13.06 0.48
CA VAL A 104 -1.26 12.36 -0.82
C VAL A 104 -2.61 11.76 -1.19
N LEU A 105 -2.96 11.82 -2.47
CA LEU A 105 -4.03 11.01 -3.04
C LEU A 105 -3.40 9.76 -3.64
N PHE A 106 -3.69 8.61 -3.06
CA PHE A 106 -3.26 7.31 -3.53
C PHE A 106 -4.28 6.75 -4.52
N LEU A 107 -3.80 6.19 -5.62
CA LEU A 107 -4.58 5.49 -6.64
C LEU A 107 -3.88 4.15 -6.93
N ASP A 108 -4.62 3.04 -6.88
CA ASP A 108 -4.13 1.75 -7.37
C ASP A 108 -3.96 1.79 -8.91
N ASP A 109 -3.23 0.81 -9.46
CA ASP A 109 -2.85 0.74 -10.87
C ASP A 109 -4.02 0.44 -11.83
N ASP A 110 -5.14 -0.07 -11.31
CA ASP A 110 -6.35 -0.41 -12.06
C ASP A 110 -7.45 0.68 -11.98
N VAL A 111 -7.11 1.88 -11.51
CA VAL A 111 -8.06 2.98 -11.36
C VAL A 111 -8.24 3.78 -12.64
N VAL A 112 -9.51 4.02 -13.02
CA VAL A 112 -9.88 4.96 -14.09
C VAL A 112 -10.49 6.22 -13.48
N VAL A 113 -9.84 7.37 -13.73
CA VAL A 113 -10.31 8.68 -13.27
C VAL A 113 -11.18 9.34 -14.34
N GLN A 114 -12.45 9.60 -14.01
CA GLN A 114 -13.42 10.20 -14.95
C GLN A 114 -13.83 11.63 -14.59
N LYS A 115 -13.43 12.12 -13.42
CA LYS A 115 -13.79 13.45 -12.90
C LYS A 115 -12.61 14.11 -12.23
N ASP A 116 -12.68 15.43 -12.10
CA ASP A 116 -11.67 16.22 -11.40
C ASP A 116 -11.53 15.78 -9.94
N LEU A 117 -10.29 15.45 -9.55
CA LEU A 117 -9.92 15.01 -8.21
C LEU A 117 -9.54 16.19 -7.29
N THR A 118 -9.42 17.41 -7.83
CA THR A 118 -9.07 18.62 -7.08
C THR A 118 -9.87 18.79 -5.79
N PRO A 119 -11.21 18.58 -5.77
CA PRO A 119 -12.01 18.74 -4.55
C PRO A 119 -11.58 17.83 -3.39
N LEU A 120 -10.96 16.67 -3.67
CA LEU A 120 -10.52 15.74 -2.63
C LEU A 120 -9.47 16.35 -1.70
N TRP A 121 -8.62 17.25 -2.21
CA TRP A 121 -7.58 17.91 -1.40
C TRP A 121 -8.15 18.80 -0.30
N SER A 122 -9.33 19.37 -0.53
CA SER A 122 -10.06 20.25 0.38
C SER A 122 -10.85 19.50 1.45
N ILE A 123 -10.91 18.16 1.39
CA ILE A 123 -11.56 17.35 2.43
C ILE A 123 -10.79 17.52 3.75
N ASP A 124 -11.53 17.93 4.79
CA ASP A 124 -11.07 17.91 6.17
C ASP A 124 -11.15 16.47 6.71
N LEU A 125 -9.99 15.88 6.98
CA LEU A 125 -9.89 14.54 7.54
C LEU A 125 -10.11 14.53 9.06
N GLN A 126 -10.39 15.66 9.70
CA GLN A 126 -10.72 15.77 11.13
C GLN A 126 -9.66 15.10 12.02
N GLY A 127 -8.38 15.29 11.65
CA GLY A 127 -7.24 14.68 12.33
C GLY A 127 -7.06 13.18 12.10
N LYS A 128 -7.85 12.54 11.23
CA LYS A 128 -7.67 11.14 10.81
C LYS A 128 -6.58 11.03 9.75
N ILE A 129 -5.93 9.87 9.71
CA ILE A 129 -4.81 9.57 8.80
C ILE A 129 -5.31 9.28 7.38
N ASN A 130 -6.48 8.66 7.25
CA ASN A 130 -7.03 8.18 5.97
C ASN A 130 -8.45 8.70 5.76
N GLY A 131 -8.71 9.22 4.56
CA GLY A 131 -10.04 9.39 4.00
C GLY A 131 -10.27 8.37 2.89
N ALA A 132 -11.30 7.54 3.05
CA ALA A 132 -11.63 6.46 2.12
C ALA A 132 -13.13 6.48 1.78
N VAL A 133 -13.49 5.85 0.67
CA VAL A 133 -14.89 5.61 0.34
C VAL A 133 -15.42 4.47 1.21
N GLU A 134 -16.57 4.68 1.85
CA GLU A 134 -17.24 3.65 2.61
C GLU A 134 -17.74 2.55 1.67
N THR A 135 -17.31 1.31 1.92
CA THR A 135 -17.70 0.13 1.12
C THR A 135 -18.65 -0.79 1.87
N CYS A 136 -19.14 -0.38 3.04
CA CYS A 136 -19.97 -1.17 3.95
C CYS A 136 -21.47 -1.20 3.63
N GLN A 137 -21.81 -1.32 2.35
CA GLN A 137 -23.20 -1.61 2.00
C GLN A 137 -23.40 -3.14 2.07
N GLU A 138 -24.41 -3.58 2.81
CA GLU A 138 -24.74 -4.99 3.08
C GLU A 138 -23.68 -5.78 3.90
N SER A 139 -23.57 -7.09 3.69
CA SER A 139 -22.66 -8.00 4.43
C SER A 139 -21.22 -8.02 3.90
N PHE A 140 -20.93 -7.23 2.88
CA PHE A 140 -19.60 -7.06 2.33
C PHE A 140 -18.78 -6.06 3.16
N HIS A 141 -17.46 -6.23 3.12
CA HIS A 141 -16.51 -5.29 3.71
C HIS A 141 -16.51 -5.13 5.23
N ARG A 142 -17.18 -6.01 6.00
CA ARG A 142 -17.03 -6.07 7.46
C ARG A 142 -15.80 -6.88 7.86
N PHE A 143 -15.18 -6.52 8.99
CA PHE A 143 -13.95 -7.18 9.45
C PHE A 143 -14.14 -8.66 9.75
N ASP A 144 -15.32 -9.09 10.22
CA ASP A 144 -15.64 -10.50 10.45
C ASP A 144 -15.50 -11.40 9.21
N LYS A 145 -15.53 -10.83 8.00
CA LYS A 145 -15.32 -11.54 6.74
C LYS A 145 -13.85 -11.71 6.37
N TYR A 146 -12.96 -10.89 6.92
CA TYR A 146 -11.54 -10.88 6.54
C TYR A 146 -10.61 -11.37 7.65
N LEU A 147 -11.01 -11.20 8.90
CA LEU A 147 -10.20 -11.51 10.06
C LEU A 147 -10.78 -12.69 10.82
N ASN A 148 -9.90 -13.57 11.30
CA ASN A 148 -10.30 -14.69 12.14
C ASN A 148 -10.47 -14.23 13.59
N PHE A 149 -11.71 -13.93 14.00
CA PHE A 149 -12.05 -13.52 15.36
C PHE A 149 -11.97 -14.64 16.41
N SER A 150 -11.70 -15.89 16.02
CA SER A 150 -11.30 -16.92 16.99
C SER A 150 -9.88 -16.69 17.52
N ASN A 151 -9.05 -15.88 16.83
CA ASN A 151 -7.74 -15.49 17.33
C ASN A 151 -7.87 -14.42 18.44
N PRO A 152 -7.37 -14.66 19.66
CA PRO A 152 -7.48 -13.70 20.77
C PRO A 152 -6.85 -12.33 20.48
N LEU A 153 -5.77 -12.28 19.70
CA LEU A 153 -5.14 -11.01 19.32
C LEU A 153 -6.04 -10.18 18.41
N ILE A 154 -6.76 -10.82 17.49
CA ILE A 154 -7.71 -10.13 16.62
C ILE A 154 -8.92 -9.66 17.41
N ALA A 155 -9.55 -10.56 18.17
CA ALA A 155 -10.75 -10.26 18.95
C ALA A 155 -10.55 -9.15 20.00
N LYS A 156 -9.32 -9.01 20.52
CA LYS A 156 -8.98 -7.96 21.48
C LYS A 156 -8.79 -6.58 20.83
N ASN A 157 -8.33 -6.52 19.58
CA ASN A 157 -7.90 -5.26 18.93
C ASN A 157 -8.88 -4.73 17.88
N PHE A 158 -9.79 -5.57 17.37
CA PHE A 158 -10.72 -5.20 16.31
C PHE A 158 -12.16 -5.49 16.72
N ASP A 159 -13.09 -4.73 16.14
CA ASP A 159 -14.52 -5.00 16.24
C ASP A 159 -14.97 -5.78 14.99
N PRO A 160 -15.63 -6.96 15.12
CA PRO A 160 -16.11 -7.72 13.97
C PRO A 160 -17.13 -6.96 13.10
N GLN A 161 -17.86 -6.01 13.69
CA GLN A 161 -18.84 -5.19 12.99
C GLN A 161 -18.24 -3.89 12.42
N ALA A 162 -16.95 -3.62 12.66
CA ALA A 162 -16.29 -2.47 12.08
C ALA A 162 -16.17 -2.59 10.56
N CYS A 163 -16.21 -1.42 9.95
CA CYS A 163 -16.15 -1.25 8.53
C CYS A 163 -14.73 -1.30 7.99
N GLY A 164 -14.53 -2.19 7.01
CA GLY A 164 -13.43 -2.10 6.08
C GLY A 164 -13.70 -1.09 4.98
N TRP A 165 -12.63 -0.74 4.29
CA TRP A 165 -12.65 0.13 3.12
C TRP A 165 -11.70 -0.45 2.08
N ALA A 166 -11.93 -0.11 0.81
CA ALA A 166 -11.04 -0.50 -0.27
C ALA A 166 -9.83 0.45 -0.36
N TYR A 167 -8.68 -0.09 -0.75
CA TYR A 167 -7.46 0.71 -0.91
C TYR A 167 -7.38 1.46 -2.27
N GLY A 168 -8.22 1.07 -3.24
CA GLY A 168 -8.19 1.55 -4.64
C GLY A 168 -8.00 3.06 -4.81
N MET A 169 -8.72 3.88 -4.03
CA MET A 169 -8.47 5.31 -3.94
C MET A 169 -8.63 5.79 -2.50
N ASN A 170 -7.58 6.42 -1.98
CA ASN A 170 -7.53 6.91 -0.60
C ASN A 170 -6.78 8.22 -0.53
N ILE A 171 -7.19 9.13 0.34
CA ILE A 171 -6.43 10.34 0.64
C ILE A 171 -5.80 10.20 2.03
N PHE A 172 -4.48 10.35 2.10
CA PHE A 172 -3.73 10.17 3.33
C PHE A 172 -3.13 11.48 3.82
N ASP A 173 -3.33 11.78 5.10
CA ASP A 173 -2.57 12.81 5.82
C ASP A 173 -1.27 12.21 6.35
N LEU A 174 -0.17 12.53 5.66
CA LEU A 174 1.16 12.03 6.01
C LEU A 174 1.72 12.69 7.28
N LYS A 175 1.23 13.88 7.69
CA LYS A 175 1.61 14.45 8.99
C LYS A 175 1.01 13.62 10.12
N GLN A 176 -0.27 13.29 10.04
CA GLN A 176 -0.91 12.43 11.04
C GLN A 176 -0.32 11.02 11.00
N TRP A 177 -0.05 10.47 9.82
CA TRP A 177 0.61 9.17 9.68
C TRP A 177 1.93 9.11 10.45
N ARG A 178 2.79 10.13 10.27
CA ARG A 178 4.06 10.24 11.00
C ARG A 178 3.84 10.45 12.49
N LYS A 179 2.92 11.34 12.89
CA LYS A 179 2.61 11.60 14.31
C LYS A 179 2.18 10.33 15.06
N HIS A 180 1.46 9.44 14.38
CA HIS A 180 0.95 8.21 14.96
C HIS A 180 1.81 6.97 14.66
N ASN A 181 2.97 7.13 14.01
CA ASN A 181 3.89 6.04 13.66
C ASN A 181 3.20 4.84 12.99
N VAL A 182 2.30 5.09 12.03
CA VAL A 182 1.47 4.04 11.43
C VAL A 182 2.32 3.01 10.67
N THR A 183 3.46 3.40 10.10
CA THR A 183 4.42 2.46 9.48
C THR A 183 4.98 1.46 10.51
N GLU A 184 5.29 1.91 11.72
CA GLU A 184 5.80 1.03 12.79
C GLU A 184 4.68 0.12 13.32
N LEU A 185 3.45 0.63 13.43
CA LEU A 185 2.29 -0.21 13.74
C LEU A 185 2.15 -1.32 12.69
N TYR A 186 2.25 -0.97 11.41
CA TYR A 186 2.26 -1.95 10.33
C TYR A 186 3.39 -2.98 10.49
N HIS A 187 4.62 -2.56 10.85
CA HIS A 187 5.72 -3.48 11.12
C HIS A 187 5.43 -4.44 12.27
N SER A 188 4.85 -3.95 13.37
CA SER A 188 4.49 -4.81 14.51
C SER A 188 3.52 -5.92 14.09
N TRP A 189 2.51 -5.61 13.28
CA TRP A 189 1.56 -6.60 12.76
C TRP A 189 2.18 -7.58 11.75
N GLN A 190 3.23 -7.19 11.03
CA GLN A 190 3.95 -8.12 10.14
C GLN A 190 4.90 -9.06 10.88
N LYS A 191 5.33 -8.70 12.10
CA LYS A 191 6.25 -9.51 12.92
C LYS A 191 5.54 -10.53 13.80
N LEU A 192 4.22 -10.39 13.99
CA LEU A 192 3.36 -11.39 14.64
C LEU A 192 3.17 -12.61 13.74
#